data_AF-A0A5C6DRH0-F1
#
_entry.id   AF-A0A5C6DRH0-F1
#
_cell.length_a   1.000
_cell.length_b   1.000
_cell.length_c   1.000
_cell.angle_alpha   90.00
_cell.angle_beta   90.00
_cell.angle_gamma   90.00
#
_symmetry.space_group_name_H-M   'P 1'
#
loop_
_entity.id
_entity.type
_entity.pdbx_description
1 polymer ?
#
loop_
_entity_poly.entity_id
_entity_poly.type
_entity_poly.pdbx_seq_one_letter_code
_entity_poly.pdbx_strand_id
1 'polypeptide(L)'
;MPPSSDKHPNTEHDIVNDKFARGIIRRKTQQIILRPGLSNQDAPAIEQTILTHLIEAMRSFDPAIAHRNVFITTVVERFVMSYLKKRLTQKAGPGYIQSLNIEVIVPGELPTDLQYTLDESIKYARLQIERRPDDELRELVEAMAAMIATLPEPWQRMLELRKSHSMVRVSELMGVPRSTLNGWLRAVAEKFEQAGLRDYLA
;
A
#
# COMPACT_ATOMS: atom_id res chain seq x y z
N MET A 1 36.01 56.49 -6.70
CA MET A 1 34.72 56.11 -6.08
C MET A 1 34.20 54.87 -6.81
N PRO A 2 34.16 53.70 -6.17
CA PRO A 2 33.50 52.54 -6.77
C PRO A 2 31.97 52.71 -6.60
N PRO A 3 31.15 52.37 -7.60
CA PRO A 3 29.71 52.36 -7.44
C PRO A 3 29.28 51.19 -6.54
N SER A 4 28.40 51.53 -5.62
CA SER A 4 27.74 50.72 -4.61
C SER A 4 27.32 49.33 -5.07
N SER A 5 27.66 48.34 -4.26
CA SER A 5 27.08 47.00 -4.29
C SER A 5 25.57 47.10 -4.08
N ASP A 6 24.79 46.96 -5.16
CA ASP A 6 23.37 46.69 -5.08
C ASP A 6 23.17 45.32 -4.42
N LYS A 7 22.73 45.36 -3.16
CA LYS A 7 22.34 44.19 -2.39
C LYS A 7 21.11 43.57 -3.04
N HIS A 8 21.27 42.44 -3.73
CA HIS A 8 20.14 41.59 -4.09
C HIS A 8 19.39 41.17 -2.80
N PRO A 9 18.09 41.50 -2.62
CA PRO A 9 17.35 41.17 -1.40
C PRO A 9 16.85 39.72 -1.33
N ASN A 10 17.30 38.83 -2.23
CA ASN A 10 16.85 37.43 -2.27
C ASN A 10 17.70 36.53 -1.37
N THR A 11 17.73 36.81 -0.06
CA THR A 11 18.32 35.85 0.89
C THR A 11 17.21 34.92 1.37
N GLU A 12 17.44 33.60 1.38
CA GLU A 12 16.48 32.59 1.88
C GLU A 12 15.95 32.92 3.29
N HIS A 13 16.77 33.60 4.09
CA HIS A 13 16.44 34.09 5.44
C HIS A 13 15.39 35.22 5.48
N ASP A 14 15.18 35.96 4.40
CA ASP A 14 14.21 37.07 4.33
C ASP A 14 12.78 36.55 4.22
N ILE A 15 12.56 35.49 3.44
CA ILE A 15 11.23 34.89 3.20
C ILE A 15 10.69 34.22 4.47
N VAL A 16 11.56 33.57 5.24
CA VAL A 16 11.18 32.89 6.49
C VAL A 16 10.59 33.88 7.48
N ASN A 17 11.06 35.13 7.52
CA ASN A 17 10.56 36.16 8.44
C ASN A 17 9.60 37.17 7.80
N ASP A 18 9.25 36.96 6.54
CA ASP A 18 8.38 37.85 5.80
C ASP A 18 6.93 37.80 6.30
N LYS A 19 6.43 38.96 6.76
CA LYS A 19 5.07 39.10 7.31
C LYS A 19 3.98 38.83 6.28
N PHE A 20 4.19 39.23 5.02
CA PHE A 20 3.24 39.01 3.94
C PHE A 20 3.15 37.52 3.58
N ALA A 21 4.30 36.87 3.40
CA ALA A 21 4.37 35.43 3.12
C ALA A 21 3.73 34.61 4.25
N ARG A 22 4.08 34.88 5.51
CA ARG A 22 3.45 34.20 6.66
C ARG A 22 1.94 34.45 6.73
N GLY A 23 1.50 35.67 6.43
CA GLY A 23 0.09 36.03 6.44
C GLY A 23 -0.73 35.25 5.42
N ILE A 24 -0.23 35.13 4.18
CA ILE A 24 -0.92 34.35 3.14
C ILE A 24 -0.87 32.85 3.42
N ILE A 25 0.27 32.33 3.88
CA ILE A 25 0.44 30.92 4.26
C ILE A 25 -0.58 30.56 5.34
N ARG A 26 -0.63 31.31 6.44
CA ARG A 26 -1.56 31.06 7.54
C ARG A 26 -3.01 31.10 7.07
N ARG A 27 -3.40 32.09 6.26
CA ARG A 27 -4.77 32.19 5.74
C ARG A 27 -5.14 30.97 4.89
N LYS A 28 -4.25 30.54 3.99
CA LYS A 28 -4.50 29.37 3.12
C LYS A 28 -4.47 28.06 3.91
N THR A 29 -3.60 27.92 4.91
CA THR A 29 -3.62 26.78 5.83
C THR A 29 -4.96 26.68 6.57
N GLN A 30 -5.49 27.78 7.09
CA GLN A 30 -6.80 27.78 7.74
C GLN A 30 -7.91 27.35 6.78
N GLN A 31 -7.88 27.83 5.53
CA GLN A 31 -8.81 27.37 4.49
C GLN A 31 -8.69 25.87 4.17
N ILE A 32 -7.48 25.30 4.28
CA ILE A 32 -7.24 23.87 4.07
C ILE A 32 -7.78 23.05 5.24
N ILE A 33 -7.54 23.46 6.49
CA ILE A 33 -7.95 22.73 7.70
C ILE A 33 -9.46 22.66 7.86
N LEU A 34 -10.19 23.68 7.41
CA LEU A 34 -11.66 23.66 7.40
C LEU A 34 -12.24 22.54 6.51
N ARG A 35 -11.41 21.83 5.72
CA ARG A 35 -11.86 20.71 4.88
C ARG A 35 -11.87 19.39 5.67
N PRO A 36 -12.88 18.52 5.45
CA PRO A 36 -13.00 17.24 6.14
C PRO A 36 -11.74 16.36 6.09
N GLY A 37 -11.39 15.80 7.25
CA GLY A 37 -10.23 14.91 7.47
C GLY A 37 -8.89 15.64 7.65
N LEU A 38 -8.91 16.95 7.90
CA LEU A 38 -7.77 17.70 8.43
C LEU A 38 -8.21 18.36 9.72
N SER A 39 -7.25 18.56 10.61
CA SER A 39 -7.47 19.11 11.93
C SER A 39 -6.52 20.28 12.18
N ASN A 40 -6.76 21.01 13.27
CA ASN A 40 -5.84 22.06 13.71
C ASN A 40 -4.44 21.51 14.04
N GLN A 41 -4.30 20.20 14.31
CA GLN A 41 -3.00 19.58 14.55
C GLN A 41 -2.15 19.50 13.28
N ASP A 42 -2.79 19.50 12.10
CA ASP A 42 -2.10 19.46 10.81
C ASP A 42 -1.59 20.85 10.38
N ALA A 43 -2.02 21.92 11.06
CA ALA A 43 -1.69 23.30 10.70
C ALA A 43 -0.18 23.56 10.61
N PRO A 44 0.63 23.23 11.64
CA PRO A 44 2.05 23.53 11.61
C PRO A 44 2.77 22.80 10.47
N ALA A 45 2.38 21.55 10.21
CA ALA A 45 2.96 20.75 9.14
C ALA A 45 2.62 21.34 7.75
N ILE A 46 1.37 21.75 7.55
CA ILE A 46 0.93 22.36 6.28
C ILE A 46 1.63 23.71 6.06
N GLU A 47 1.72 24.57 7.10
CA GLU A 47 2.43 25.85 7.00
C GLU A 47 3.90 25.66 6.63
N GLN A 48 4.58 24.71 7.28
CA GLN A 48 5.98 24.40 6.98
C GLN A 48 6.16 23.86 5.56
N THR A 49 5.23 23.03 5.09
CA THR A 49 5.29 22.49 3.73
C THR A 49 5.12 23.59 2.68
N ILE A 50 4.16 24.50 2.87
CA ILE A 50 3.97 25.65 1.97
C ILE A 50 5.20 26.56 2.00
N LEU A 51 5.75 26.82 3.19
CA LEU A 51 6.95 27.65 3.35
C LEU A 51 8.16 27.03 2.64
N THR A 52 8.37 25.72 2.77
CA THR A 52 9.48 25.02 2.11
C THR A 52 9.38 25.15 0.59
N HIS A 53 8.21 24.88 0.03
CA HIS A 53 7.96 25.03 -1.40
C HIS A 53 8.13 26.49 -1.87
N LEU A 54 7.76 27.46 -1.04
CA LEU A 54 7.95 28.87 -1.36
C LEU A 54 9.44 29.25 -1.37
N ILE A 55 10.23 28.80 -0.41
CA ILE A 55 11.68 29.04 -0.36
C ILE A 55 12.35 28.47 -1.62
N GLU A 56 12.00 27.24 -2.00
CA GLU A 56 12.51 26.60 -3.22
C GLU A 56 12.15 27.40 -4.47
N ALA A 57 10.87 27.81 -4.61
CA ALA A 57 10.41 28.59 -5.75
C ALA A 57 11.05 29.99 -5.82
N MET A 58 11.37 30.59 -4.67
CA MET A 58 12.00 31.91 -4.61
C MET A 58 13.44 31.90 -5.13
N ARG A 59 14.11 30.74 -5.21
CA ARG A 59 15.44 30.61 -5.85
C ARG A 59 15.40 30.95 -7.34
N SER A 60 14.25 30.81 -8.01
CA SER A 60 14.06 31.13 -9.42
C SER A 60 13.29 32.45 -9.64
N PHE A 61 13.11 33.26 -8.59
CA PHE A 61 12.40 34.53 -8.71
C PHE A 61 13.21 35.56 -9.50
N ASP A 62 12.59 36.09 -10.56
CA ASP A 62 13.12 37.19 -11.36
C ASP A 62 12.26 38.46 -11.18
N PRO A 63 12.81 39.52 -10.55
CA PRO A 63 12.09 40.77 -10.33
C PRO A 63 11.78 41.56 -11.62
N ALA A 64 12.45 41.26 -12.75
CA ALA A 64 12.14 41.88 -14.03
C ALA A 64 10.82 41.36 -14.64
N ILE A 65 10.39 40.16 -14.22
CA ILE A 65 9.20 39.49 -14.76
C ILE A 65 7.96 39.75 -13.91
N ALA A 66 8.10 39.80 -12.58
CA ALA A 66 6.95 39.97 -11.68
C ALA A 66 7.31 40.62 -10.34
N HIS A 67 6.33 41.31 -9.75
CA HIS A 67 6.46 41.82 -8.39
C HIS A 67 6.46 40.67 -7.35
N ARG A 68 7.34 40.75 -6.35
CA ARG A 68 7.57 39.70 -5.33
C ARG A 68 6.29 39.18 -4.68
N ASN A 69 5.37 40.06 -4.27
CA ASN A 69 4.11 39.64 -3.63
C ASN A 69 3.17 38.88 -4.59
N VAL A 70 3.18 39.22 -5.88
CA VAL A 70 2.39 38.53 -6.92
C VAL A 70 2.97 37.14 -7.15
N PHE A 71 4.31 37.04 -7.20
CA PHE A 71 5.00 35.77 -7.31
C PHE A 71 4.71 34.85 -6.10
N ILE A 72 4.89 35.35 -4.88
CA ILE A 72 4.58 34.62 -3.63
C ILE A 72 3.14 34.11 -3.64
N THR A 73 2.19 34.99 -3.95
CA THR A 73 0.76 34.63 -4.00
C THR A 73 0.50 33.52 -5.01
N THR A 74 1.04 33.65 -6.21
CA THR A 74 0.87 32.66 -7.29
C THR A 74 1.44 31.29 -6.92
N VAL A 75 2.63 31.26 -6.31
CA VAL A 75 3.28 30.01 -5.87
C VAL A 75 2.44 29.33 -4.79
N VAL A 76 2.01 30.07 -3.77
CA VAL A 76 1.18 29.54 -2.68
C VAL A 76 -0.15 29.01 -3.23
N GLU A 77 -0.80 29.74 -4.13
CA GLU A 77 -2.07 29.30 -4.71
C GLU A 77 -1.94 28.05 -5.57
N ARG A 78 -0.91 27.99 -6.42
CA ARG A 78 -0.61 26.77 -7.21
C ARG A 78 -0.32 25.57 -6.31
N PHE A 79 0.45 25.78 -5.24
CA PHE A 79 0.71 24.72 -4.26
C PHE A 79 -0.59 24.22 -3.63
N VAL A 80 -1.43 25.12 -3.12
CA VAL A 80 -2.70 24.77 -2.48
C VAL A 80 -3.60 23.99 -3.45
N MET A 81 -3.72 24.43 -4.70
CA MET A 81 -4.50 23.72 -5.73
C MET A 81 -3.95 22.32 -6.01
N SER A 82 -2.63 22.18 -6.15
CA SER A 82 -1.97 20.89 -6.38
C SER A 82 -2.14 19.94 -5.19
N TYR A 83 -1.96 20.46 -3.97
CA TYR A 83 -2.13 19.72 -2.72
C TYR A 83 -3.55 19.17 -2.58
N LEU A 84 -4.56 20.02 -2.83
CA LEU A 84 -5.96 19.62 -2.78
C LEU A 84 -6.32 18.63 -3.88
N LYS A 85 -5.80 18.82 -5.10
CA LYS A 85 -6.02 17.91 -6.22
C LYS A 85 -5.46 16.52 -5.92
N LYS A 86 -4.20 16.43 -5.44
CA LYS A 86 -3.58 15.17 -5.00
C LYS A 86 -4.41 14.46 -3.94
N ARG A 87 -4.95 15.22 -2.99
CA ARG A 87 -5.79 14.68 -1.93
C ARG A 87 -7.14 14.17 -2.45
N LEU A 88 -7.77 14.85 -3.40
CA LEU A 88 -9.00 14.37 -4.05
C LEU A 88 -8.74 13.11 -4.88
N THR A 89 -7.62 13.04 -5.61
CA THR A 89 -7.24 11.82 -6.35
C THR A 89 -6.87 10.66 -5.42
N GLN A 90 -6.27 10.94 -4.26
CA GLN A 90 -6.02 9.92 -3.22
C GLN A 90 -7.33 9.45 -2.57
N LYS A 91 -8.30 10.36 -2.34
CA LYS A 91 -9.66 10.01 -1.87
C LYS A 91 -10.51 9.27 -2.92
N ALA A 92 -10.20 9.43 -4.20
CA ALA A 92 -10.86 8.74 -5.32
C ALA A 92 -10.16 7.43 -5.73
N GLY A 93 -9.06 7.06 -5.07
CA GLY A 93 -8.51 5.69 -5.13
C GLY A 93 -9.31 4.74 -4.23
N PRO A 94 -9.25 3.41 -4.46
CA PRO A 94 -10.01 2.43 -3.69
C PRO A 94 -9.48 2.40 -2.25
N GLY A 95 -10.07 3.19 -1.35
CA GLY A 95 -9.59 3.27 0.03
C GLY A 95 -10.09 4.50 0.77
N TYR A 96 -11.35 4.46 1.21
CA TYR A 96 -11.75 5.26 2.36
C TYR A 96 -10.92 4.80 3.57
N ILE A 97 -9.97 5.63 4.01
CA ILE A 97 -9.22 5.35 5.24
C ILE A 97 -10.13 5.74 6.40
N GLN A 98 -10.79 4.75 6.98
CA GLN A 98 -11.51 4.88 8.24
C GLN A 98 -10.63 4.31 9.35
N SER A 99 -10.61 4.98 10.51
CA SER A 99 -9.88 4.44 11.67
C SER A 99 -10.53 3.12 12.08
N LEU A 100 -9.71 2.11 12.36
CA LEU A 100 -10.19 0.81 12.82
C LEU A 100 -10.64 0.82 14.30
N ASN A 101 -10.32 1.89 15.03
CA ASN A 101 -10.71 2.08 16.43
C ASN A 101 -11.98 2.92 16.57
N ILE A 102 -12.81 3.04 15.52
CA ILE A 102 -14.12 3.64 15.68
C ILE A 102 -15.08 2.60 16.24
N GLU A 103 -15.94 3.03 17.15
CA GLU A 103 -17.00 2.20 17.68
C GLU A 103 -18.08 2.01 16.61
N VAL A 104 -18.42 0.75 16.31
CA VAL A 104 -19.48 0.36 15.39
C VAL A 104 -20.52 -0.49 16.12
N ILE A 105 -21.78 -0.31 15.73
CA ILE A 105 -22.91 -1.05 16.30
C ILE A 105 -23.21 -2.22 15.38
N VAL A 106 -22.90 -3.43 15.82
CA VAL A 106 -23.26 -4.67 15.14
C VAL A 106 -24.59 -5.17 15.71
N PRO A 107 -25.60 -5.50 14.88
CA PRO A 107 -26.87 -6.00 15.37
C PRO A 107 -26.70 -7.27 16.23
N GLY A 108 -27.12 -7.21 17.50
CA GLY A 108 -27.04 -8.34 18.42
C GLY A 108 -25.77 -8.40 19.27
N GLU A 109 -24.81 -7.48 19.08
CA GLU A 109 -23.61 -7.37 19.89
C GLU A 109 -23.55 -6.01 20.62
N LEU A 110 -22.67 -5.94 21.64
CA LEU A 110 -22.34 -4.67 22.25
C LEU A 110 -21.53 -3.81 21.26
N PRO A 111 -21.60 -2.47 21.37
CA PRO A 111 -20.72 -1.59 20.60
C PRO A 111 -19.26 -2.04 20.72
N THR A 112 -18.60 -2.20 19.57
CA THR A 112 -17.23 -2.73 19.50
C THR A 112 -16.44 -1.96 18.45
N ASP A 113 -15.11 -1.97 18.55
CA ASP A 113 -14.28 -1.29 17.57
C ASP A 113 -14.37 -1.98 16.20
N LEU A 114 -14.36 -1.19 15.12
CA LEU A 114 -14.41 -1.66 13.74
C LEU A 114 -13.39 -2.77 13.47
N GLN A 115 -12.18 -2.69 14.05
CA GLN A 115 -11.14 -3.72 13.93
C GLN A 115 -11.59 -5.13 14.32
N TYR A 116 -12.48 -5.25 15.30
CA TYR A 116 -12.98 -6.53 15.79
C TYR A 116 -14.15 -7.06 14.97
N THR A 117 -14.73 -6.23 14.11
CA THR A 117 -15.81 -6.60 13.19
C THR A 117 -15.31 -6.99 11.81
N LEU A 118 -14.03 -6.72 11.50
CA LEU A 118 -13.41 -7.14 10.24
C LEU A 118 -13.06 -8.63 10.32
N ASP A 119 -13.48 -9.39 9.31
CA ASP A 119 -13.12 -10.79 9.20
C ASP A 119 -11.71 -10.99 8.60
N GLU A 120 -11.25 -12.26 8.56
CA GLU A 120 -9.99 -12.62 7.92
C GLU A 120 -9.98 -12.36 6.40
N SER A 121 -11.13 -12.26 5.73
CA SER A 121 -11.21 -12.02 4.28
C SER A 121 -10.65 -10.64 3.91
N ILE A 122 -10.81 -9.65 4.80
CA ILE A 122 -10.29 -8.28 4.60
C ILE A 122 -8.75 -8.24 4.70
N LYS A 123 -8.11 -9.16 5.45
CA LYS A 123 -6.64 -9.24 5.53
C LYS A 123 -5.99 -9.58 4.19
N TYR A 124 -6.66 -10.38 3.36
CA TYR A 124 -6.16 -10.82 2.05
C TYR A 124 -6.56 -9.89 0.90
N ALA A 125 -7.57 -9.04 1.09
CA ALA A 125 -8.01 -8.05 0.09
C ALA A 125 -6.86 -7.12 -0.35
N ARG A 126 -5.95 -6.75 0.57
CA ARG A 126 -4.76 -5.93 0.24
C ARG A 126 -3.76 -6.67 -0.65
N LEU A 127 -3.75 -8.00 -0.60
CA LEU A 127 -2.83 -8.84 -1.36
C LEU A 127 -3.42 -9.28 -2.72
N GLN A 128 -4.68 -8.92 -3.02
CA GLN A 128 -5.44 -9.45 -4.16
C GLN A 128 -5.42 -10.98 -4.22
N ILE A 129 -5.32 -11.63 -3.05
CA ILE A 129 -5.43 -13.07 -2.95
C ILE A 129 -6.92 -13.34 -2.73
N GLU A 130 -7.60 -13.83 -3.77
CA GLU A 130 -8.91 -14.43 -3.60
C GLU A 130 -8.74 -15.69 -2.73
N ARG A 131 -9.01 -15.55 -1.43
CA ARG A 131 -9.10 -16.70 -0.55
C ARG A 131 -10.33 -17.47 -0.98
N ARG A 132 -10.11 -18.65 -1.54
CA ARG A 132 -11.15 -19.63 -1.77
C ARG A 132 -11.88 -19.90 -0.43
N PRO A 133 -13.22 -19.89 -0.38
CA PRO A 133 -13.94 -20.03 0.88
C PRO A 133 -13.52 -21.30 1.63
N ASP A 134 -13.49 -21.23 2.96
CA ASP A 134 -12.93 -22.29 3.80
C ASP A 134 -13.59 -23.66 3.59
N ASP A 135 -14.85 -23.68 3.15
CA ASP A 135 -15.58 -24.91 2.82
C ASP A 135 -15.08 -25.55 1.51
N GLU A 136 -14.78 -24.75 0.48
CA GLU A 136 -14.15 -25.26 -0.75
C GLU A 136 -12.73 -25.78 -0.49
N LEU A 137 -12.00 -25.19 0.47
CA LEU A 137 -10.69 -25.69 0.89
C LEU A 137 -10.81 -27.03 1.62
N ARG A 138 -11.84 -27.22 2.46
CA ARG A 138 -12.10 -28.51 3.11
C ARG A 138 -12.45 -29.60 2.10
N GLU A 139 -13.38 -29.31 1.19
CA GLU A 139 -13.75 -30.22 0.10
C GLU A 139 -12.52 -30.60 -0.75
N LEU A 140 -11.66 -29.63 -1.06
CA LEU A 140 -10.43 -29.89 -1.80
C LEU A 140 -9.43 -30.75 -1.02
N VAL A 141 -9.23 -30.49 0.27
CA VAL A 141 -8.35 -31.30 1.13
C VAL A 141 -8.87 -32.73 1.23
N GLU A 142 -10.19 -32.91 1.39
CA GLU A 142 -10.83 -34.23 1.41
C GLU A 142 -10.68 -34.96 0.08
N ALA A 143 -10.92 -34.27 -1.05
CA ALA A 143 -10.74 -34.82 -2.39
C ALA A 143 -9.28 -35.22 -2.66
N MET A 144 -8.31 -34.38 -2.28
CA MET A 144 -6.88 -34.69 -2.38
C MET A 144 -6.49 -35.88 -1.51
N ALA A 145 -6.97 -35.94 -0.25
CA ALA A 145 -6.69 -37.04 0.65
C ALA A 145 -7.25 -38.37 0.14
N ALA A 146 -8.50 -38.36 -0.35
CA ALA A 146 -9.13 -39.52 -0.97
C ALA A 146 -8.35 -39.99 -2.20
N MET A 147 -7.90 -39.07 -3.05
CA MET A 147 -7.13 -39.41 -4.25
C MET A 147 -5.76 -40.00 -3.91
N ILE A 148 -5.03 -39.39 -2.96
CA ILE A 148 -3.74 -39.90 -2.49
C ILE A 148 -3.89 -41.31 -1.91
N ALA A 149 -4.98 -41.58 -1.18
CA ALA A 149 -5.24 -42.90 -0.60
C ALA A 149 -5.43 -44.01 -1.67
N THR A 150 -5.83 -43.67 -2.90
CA THR A 150 -5.93 -44.65 -4.00
C THR A 150 -4.60 -44.94 -4.69
N LEU A 151 -3.55 -44.17 -4.40
CA LEU A 151 -2.22 -44.38 -4.97
C LEU A 151 -1.51 -45.55 -4.27
N PRO A 152 -0.58 -46.24 -4.95
CA PRO A 152 0.29 -47.23 -4.30
C PRO A 152 1.05 -46.63 -3.10
N GLU A 153 1.21 -47.40 -2.02
CA GLU A 153 1.94 -46.97 -0.81
C GLU A 153 3.33 -46.34 -1.08
N PRO A 154 4.16 -46.88 -2.00
CA PRO A 154 5.43 -46.25 -2.33
C PRO A 154 5.27 -44.82 -2.86
N TRP A 155 4.18 -44.53 -3.57
CA TRP A 155 3.92 -43.21 -4.14
C TRP A 155 3.38 -42.25 -3.08
N GLN A 156 2.52 -42.73 -2.18
CA GLN A 156 2.05 -41.94 -1.04
C GLN A 156 3.23 -41.50 -0.16
N ARG A 157 4.14 -42.45 0.16
CA ARG A 157 5.34 -42.19 0.94
C ARG A 157 6.28 -41.20 0.25
N MET A 158 6.42 -41.28 -1.08
CA MET A 158 7.17 -40.31 -1.87
C MET A 158 6.56 -38.90 -1.76
N LEU A 159 5.24 -38.78 -1.94
CA LEU A 159 4.54 -37.50 -1.86
C LEU A 159 4.67 -36.86 -0.47
N GLU A 160 4.57 -37.66 0.59
CA GLU A 160 4.74 -37.18 1.97
C GLU A 160 6.15 -36.64 2.21
N LEU A 161 7.18 -37.38 1.79
CA LEU A 161 8.57 -36.93 1.92
C LEU A 161 8.86 -35.68 1.08
N ARG A 162 8.24 -35.56 -0.09
CA ARG A 162 8.44 -34.45 -1.02
C ARG A 162 7.92 -33.12 -0.48
N LYS A 163 6.96 -33.11 0.46
CA LYS A 163 6.46 -31.89 1.12
C LYS A 163 7.57 -31.08 1.80
N SER A 164 8.56 -31.79 2.36
CA SER A 164 9.62 -31.17 3.19
C SER A 164 11.03 -31.35 2.62
N HIS A 165 11.20 -32.21 1.61
CA HIS A 165 12.52 -32.59 1.11
C HIS A 165 12.65 -32.41 -0.41
N SER A 166 13.88 -32.14 -0.88
CA SER A 166 14.21 -32.12 -2.30
C SER A 166 14.15 -33.52 -2.91
N MET A 167 13.93 -33.63 -4.21
CA MET A 167 13.85 -34.93 -4.90
C MET A 167 15.13 -35.78 -4.74
N VAL A 168 16.28 -35.10 -4.60
CA VAL A 168 17.55 -35.73 -4.25
C VAL A 168 17.46 -36.46 -2.92
N ARG A 169 16.98 -35.76 -1.90
CA ARG A 169 16.88 -36.28 -0.54
C ARG A 169 15.81 -37.36 -0.43
N VAL A 170 14.70 -37.24 -1.17
CA VAL A 170 13.66 -38.28 -1.24
C VAL A 170 14.22 -39.57 -1.85
N SER A 171 15.01 -39.48 -2.92
CA SER A 171 15.68 -40.62 -3.56
C SER A 171 16.58 -41.38 -2.58
N GLU A 172 17.39 -40.66 -1.79
CA GLU A 172 18.24 -41.25 -0.75
C GLU A 172 17.42 -41.90 0.37
N LEU A 173 16.38 -41.22 0.86
CA LEU A 173 15.54 -41.72 1.96
C LEU A 173 14.71 -42.94 1.57
N MET A 174 14.32 -43.06 0.30
CA MET A 174 13.54 -44.18 -0.20
C MET A 174 14.41 -45.31 -0.77
N GLY A 175 15.69 -45.06 -1.04
CA GLY A 175 16.57 -46.02 -1.71
C GLY A 175 16.18 -46.29 -3.18
N VAL A 176 15.46 -45.36 -3.82
CA VAL A 176 14.92 -45.50 -5.17
C VAL A 176 15.59 -44.47 -6.10
N PRO A 177 16.01 -44.84 -7.33
CA PRO A 177 16.60 -43.90 -8.29
C PRO A 177 15.67 -42.72 -8.63
N ARG A 178 16.26 -41.53 -8.84
CA ARG A 178 15.51 -40.30 -9.20
C ARG A 178 14.69 -40.45 -10.48
N SER A 179 15.16 -41.24 -11.46
CA SER A 179 14.42 -41.51 -12.69
C SER A 179 13.09 -42.22 -12.40
N THR A 180 13.09 -43.16 -11.47
CA THR A 180 11.89 -43.88 -11.02
C THR A 180 10.93 -42.96 -10.26
N LEU A 181 11.44 -42.12 -9.34
CA LEU A 181 10.61 -41.14 -8.62
C LEU A 181 9.98 -40.12 -9.57
N ASN A 182 10.73 -39.62 -10.55
CA ASN A 182 10.18 -38.72 -11.57
C ASN A 182 9.14 -39.42 -12.46
N GLY A 183 9.31 -40.71 -12.74
CA GLY A 183 8.30 -41.53 -13.43
C GLY A 183 7.02 -41.66 -12.62
N TRP A 184 7.13 -41.92 -11.31
CA TRP A 184 5.99 -41.97 -10.41
C TRP A 184 5.29 -40.61 -10.30
N LEU A 185 6.04 -39.51 -10.23
CA LEU A 185 5.47 -38.15 -10.19
C LEU A 185 4.64 -37.84 -11.44
N ARG A 186 5.10 -38.25 -12.63
CA ARG A 186 4.32 -38.10 -13.88
C ARG A 186 3.05 -38.94 -13.85
N ALA A 187 3.14 -40.20 -13.40
CA ALA A 187 1.96 -41.07 -13.28
C ALA A 187 0.95 -40.54 -12.25
N VAL A 188 1.42 -39.90 -11.16
CA VAL A 188 0.57 -39.19 -10.21
C VAL A 188 -0.11 -37.99 -10.87
N ALA A 189 0.64 -37.17 -11.61
CA ALA A 189 0.07 -36.02 -12.32
C ALA A 189 -1.01 -36.43 -13.33
N GLU A 190 -0.79 -37.49 -14.12
CA GLU A 190 -1.79 -38.02 -15.05
C GLU A 190 -3.07 -38.49 -14.35
N LYS A 191 -2.95 -39.18 -13.20
CA LYS A 191 -4.11 -39.61 -12.42
C LYS A 191 -4.89 -38.45 -11.81
N PHE A 192 -4.20 -37.40 -11.36
CA PHE A 192 -4.83 -36.20 -10.84
C PHE A 192 -5.51 -35.39 -11.93
N GLU A 193 -4.94 -35.37 -13.15
CA GLU A 193 -5.55 -34.75 -14.32
C GLU A 193 -6.83 -35.48 -14.75
N GLN A 194 -6.83 -36.81 -14.75
CA GLN A 194 -8.04 -37.62 -15.02
C GLN A 194 -9.16 -37.41 -13.98
N ALA A 195 -8.80 -37.07 -12.74
CA ALA A 195 -9.74 -36.75 -11.67
C ALA A 195 -10.24 -35.29 -11.70
N GLY A 196 -9.86 -34.49 -12.71
CA GLY A 196 -10.25 -33.09 -12.81
C GLY A 196 -9.53 -32.15 -11.84
N LEU A 197 -8.44 -32.61 -11.22
CA LEU A 197 -7.64 -31.82 -10.26
C LEU A 197 -6.44 -31.11 -10.92
N ARG A 198 -6.45 -30.98 -12.25
CA ARG A 198 -5.33 -30.41 -13.03
C ARG A 198 -4.99 -28.97 -12.61
N ASP A 199 -6.00 -28.18 -12.31
CA ASP A 199 -5.86 -26.77 -11.94
C ASP A 199 -5.18 -26.57 -10.56
N TYR A 200 -5.01 -27.65 -9.78
CA TYR A 200 -4.41 -27.62 -8.43
C TYR A 200 -2.95 -28.09 -8.41
N LEU A 201 -2.39 -28.50 -9.54
CA LEU A 201 -1.00 -28.95 -9.66
C LEU A 201 -0.06 -27.91 -10.31
N ALA A 202 -0.56 -26.71 -10.61
CA ALA A 202 0.18 -25.61 -11.25
C ALA A 202 1.09 -24.84 -10.28
#